data_AF-A0A352EGK8-F1
#
_entry.id   AF-A0A352EGK8-F1
#
_cell.length_a   1.000
_cell.length_b   1.000
_cell.length_c   1.000
_cell.angle_alpha   90.00
_cell.angle_beta   90.00
_cell.angle_gamma   90.00
#
_symmetry.space_group_name_H-M   'P 1'
#
loop_
_entity.id
_entity.type
_entity.pdbx_description
1 polymer ?
#
loop_
_entity_poly.entity_id
_entity_poly.type
_entity_poly.pdbx_seq_one_letter_code
_entity_poly.pdbx_strand_id
1 'polypeptide(L)'
;ISNTQPGSLGNNPKNIFFLTADAYGVLPPISKLTPGQAAYHFISGYTAKVAGTEEGVTEPKAVFSACFGAPFMPLHPTVYADMLSKKMTASGVNVWLINTGWSGGVYGVGKRMKLSHTRSMITAAMNGLLNNVEYHEHPVFGLDMPTTCEGVP
;
A
#
# COMPACT_ATOMS: atom_id res chain seq x y z
N ILE A 1 -14.77 -23.58 2.45
CA ILE A 1 -13.57 -23.11 1.72
C ILE A 1 -12.39 -23.88 2.28
N SER A 2 -11.57 -24.54 1.46
CA SER A 2 -10.53 -25.49 1.93
C SER A 2 -9.26 -24.82 2.48
N ASN A 3 -9.04 -23.53 2.20
CA ASN A 3 -7.88 -22.77 2.66
C ASN A 3 -8.30 -21.57 3.51
N THR A 4 -8.91 -21.85 4.67
CA THR A 4 -9.34 -20.82 5.63
C THR A 4 -8.97 -21.23 7.05
N GLN A 5 -8.57 -20.26 7.86
CA GLN A 5 -8.33 -20.48 9.28
C GLN A 5 -9.67 -20.62 10.03
N PRO A 6 -9.96 -21.77 10.67
CA PRO A 6 -11.16 -21.94 11.48
C PRO A 6 -11.25 -20.86 12.57
N GLY A 7 -12.41 -20.24 12.71
CA GLY A 7 -12.64 -19.15 13.67
C GLY A 7 -12.09 -17.77 13.26
N SER A 8 -11.37 -17.65 12.14
CA SER A 8 -10.83 -16.38 11.61
C SER A 8 -9.93 -15.60 12.58
N LEU A 9 -9.25 -16.29 13.51
CA LEU A 9 -8.28 -15.71 14.42
C LEU A 9 -6.85 -15.97 13.94
N GLY A 10 -6.03 -14.93 13.94
CA GLY A 10 -4.60 -15.01 13.60
C GLY A 10 -3.73 -14.40 14.70
N ASN A 11 -2.42 -14.62 14.59
CA ASN A 11 -1.44 -13.94 15.43
C ASN A 11 -1.34 -12.44 15.08
N ASN A 12 -0.63 -11.67 15.91
CA ASN A 12 -0.33 -10.29 15.59
C ASN A 12 0.35 -10.18 14.20
N PRO A 13 -0.05 -9.20 13.37
CA PRO A 13 0.52 -9.04 12.04
C PRO A 13 2.01 -8.72 12.12
N LYS A 14 2.80 -9.32 11.23
CA LYS A 14 4.22 -8.98 11.01
C LYS A 14 4.41 -7.98 9.86
N ASN A 15 3.43 -7.92 8.95
CA ASN A 15 3.39 -7.01 7.82
C ASN A 15 1.97 -6.47 7.64
N ILE A 16 1.82 -5.18 7.35
CA ILE A 16 0.58 -4.53 6.93
C ILE A 16 0.83 -3.92 5.55
N PHE A 17 -0.11 -4.10 4.62
CA PHE A 17 0.01 -3.62 3.24
C PHE A 17 -1.10 -2.62 2.94
N PHE A 18 -0.75 -1.38 2.64
CA PHE A 18 -1.64 -0.39 2.07
C PHE A 18 -1.64 -0.53 0.56
N LEU A 19 -2.80 -0.89 -0.01
CA LEU A 19 -2.96 -1.01 -1.44
C LEU A 19 -3.51 0.30 -1.99
N THR A 20 -2.80 0.88 -2.95
CA THR A 20 -3.25 2.06 -3.67
C THR A 20 -3.22 1.77 -5.17
N ALA A 21 -4.24 2.21 -5.90
CA ALA A 21 -4.24 2.15 -7.35
C ALA A 21 -3.87 3.52 -7.91
N ASP A 22 -2.57 3.85 -7.96
CA ASP A 22 -2.12 5.13 -8.49
C ASP A 22 -2.26 5.16 -10.02
N ALA A 23 -3.19 5.94 -10.53
CA ALA A 23 -3.40 6.10 -11.97
C ALA A 23 -2.47 7.14 -12.63
N TYR A 24 -1.72 7.91 -11.83
CA TYR A 24 -0.75 8.88 -12.32
C TYR A 24 0.65 8.26 -12.50
N GLY A 25 0.88 7.08 -11.92
CA GLY A 25 2.10 6.31 -12.08
C GLY A 25 3.34 6.99 -11.47
N VAL A 26 3.14 7.69 -10.36
CA VAL A 26 4.18 8.41 -9.63
C VAL A 26 4.67 7.58 -8.44
N LEU A 27 3.76 6.88 -7.75
CA LEU A 27 4.13 6.08 -6.59
C LEU A 27 4.96 4.86 -6.99
N PRO A 28 6.02 4.55 -6.24
CA PRO A 28 6.85 3.39 -6.48
C PRO A 28 6.05 2.08 -6.33
N PRO A 29 6.51 0.97 -6.94
CA PRO A 29 5.85 -0.33 -6.86
C PRO A 29 5.61 -0.82 -5.43
N ILE A 30 6.61 -0.65 -4.56
CA ILE A 30 6.58 -0.98 -3.15
C ILE A 30 7.44 0.02 -2.39
N SER A 31 6.98 0.43 -1.21
CA SER A 31 7.79 1.20 -0.27
C SER A 31 7.61 0.69 1.15
N LYS A 32 8.69 0.69 1.91
CA LYS A 32 8.64 0.53 3.37
C LYS A 32 8.28 1.88 3.98
N LEU A 33 7.35 1.89 4.92
CA LEU A 33 6.90 3.11 5.56
C LEU A 33 7.46 3.21 6.99
N THR A 34 7.96 4.39 7.35
CA THR A 34 8.15 4.78 8.74
C THR A 34 6.80 4.92 9.45
N PRO A 35 6.74 4.92 10.80
CA PRO A 35 5.49 5.14 11.53
C PRO A 35 4.77 6.45 11.15
N GLY A 36 5.52 7.54 10.92
CA GLY A 36 4.96 8.81 10.48
C GLY A 36 4.36 8.75 9.08
N GLN A 37 5.06 8.12 8.13
CA GLN A 37 4.54 7.90 6.77
C GLN A 37 3.33 6.97 6.76
N ALA A 38 3.34 5.91 7.57
CA ALA A 38 2.20 5.01 7.71
C ALA A 38 0.97 5.74 8.24
N ALA A 39 1.11 6.58 9.26
CA ALA A 39 0.02 7.44 9.74
C ALA A 39 -0.49 8.38 8.65
N TYR A 40 0.42 9.05 7.93
CA TYR A 40 0.08 9.94 6.82
C TYR A 40 -0.72 9.23 5.74
N HIS A 41 -0.18 8.14 5.16
CA HIS A 41 -0.84 7.39 4.09
C HIS A 41 -2.14 6.74 4.55
N PHE A 42 -2.24 6.33 5.80
CA PHE A 42 -3.47 5.79 6.37
C PHE A 42 -4.56 6.86 6.49
N ILE A 43 -4.23 8.07 6.94
CA ILE A 43 -5.19 9.19 7.01
C ILE A 43 -5.56 9.67 5.61
N SER A 44 -4.60 9.77 4.69
CA SER A 44 -4.87 10.18 3.31
C SER A 44 -5.75 9.16 2.59
N GLY A 45 -5.46 7.86 2.76
CA GLY A 45 -6.19 6.78 2.10
C GLY A 45 -6.30 6.98 0.58
N TYR A 46 -5.19 7.40 -0.02
CA TYR A 46 -5.12 7.71 -1.45
C TYR A 46 -5.30 6.45 -2.31
N THR A 47 -6.18 6.55 -3.29
CA THR A 47 -6.36 5.57 -4.38
C THR A 47 -6.95 6.27 -5.60
N ALA A 48 -7.04 5.60 -6.75
CA ALA A 48 -7.81 6.10 -7.88
C ALA A 48 -9.09 5.30 -8.07
N LYS A 49 -10.19 6.01 -8.35
CA LYS A 49 -11.35 5.39 -9.02
C LYS A 49 -10.97 5.16 -10.47
N VAL A 50 -11.04 3.92 -10.93
CA VAL A 50 -10.68 3.54 -12.31
C VAL A 50 -11.94 3.31 -13.14
N ALA A 51 -11.81 3.42 -14.46
CA ALA A 51 -12.93 3.17 -15.35
C ALA A 51 -13.51 1.76 -15.14
N GLY A 52 -14.83 1.68 -15.00
CA GLY A 52 -15.57 0.43 -14.85
C GLY A 52 -15.82 -0.07 -13.41
N THR A 53 -15.36 0.65 -12.37
CA THR A 53 -15.69 0.31 -10.97
C THR A 53 -16.84 1.14 -10.39
N GLU A 54 -17.17 2.27 -11.00
CA GLU A 54 -18.29 3.13 -10.60
C GLU A 54 -18.97 3.75 -11.84
N GLU A 55 -20.29 3.98 -11.74
CA GLU A 55 -21.08 4.60 -12.81
C GLU A 55 -20.58 6.03 -13.09
N GLY A 56 -20.29 6.34 -14.36
CA GLY A 56 -19.84 7.66 -14.80
C GLY A 56 -18.33 7.94 -14.69
N VAL A 57 -17.52 6.97 -14.27
CA VAL A 57 -16.04 7.11 -14.27
C VAL A 57 -15.47 6.57 -15.59
N THR A 58 -15.06 7.48 -16.48
CA THR A 58 -14.41 7.15 -17.77
C THR A 58 -12.89 7.32 -17.75
N GLU A 59 -12.41 8.26 -16.95
CA GLU A 59 -10.99 8.52 -16.71
C GLU A 59 -10.65 8.34 -15.22
N PRO A 60 -9.43 7.91 -14.88
CA PRO A 60 -9.07 7.74 -13.49
C PRO A 60 -9.12 9.04 -12.70
N LYS A 61 -9.75 9.01 -11.53
CA LYS A 61 -9.81 10.16 -10.62
C LYS A 61 -9.15 9.82 -9.29
N ALA A 62 -8.25 10.70 -8.85
CA ALA A 62 -7.69 10.64 -7.51
C ALA A 62 -8.82 10.71 -6.47
N VAL A 63 -8.77 9.81 -5.49
CA VAL A 63 -9.71 9.74 -4.37
C VAL A 63 -8.93 9.54 -3.08
N PHE A 64 -9.36 10.26 -2.07
CA PHE A 64 -8.82 10.16 -0.71
C PHE A 64 -9.95 9.67 0.19
N SER A 65 -9.84 8.42 0.64
CA SER A 65 -10.79 7.79 1.56
C SER A 65 -10.08 7.48 2.85
N ALA A 66 -10.21 8.37 3.84
CA ALA A 66 -9.51 8.25 5.11
C ALA A 66 -9.61 6.84 5.72
N CYS A 67 -8.49 6.33 6.22
CA CYS A 67 -8.35 4.99 6.77
C CYS A 67 -8.68 3.86 5.77
N PHE A 68 -8.68 4.15 4.46
CA PHE A 68 -9.15 3.26 3.39
C PHE A 68 -10.63 2.81 3.55
N GLY A 69 -11.42 3.54 4.34
CA GLY A 69 -12.74 3.10 4.76
C GLY A 69 -13.61 4.20 5.35
N ALA A 70 -13.41 5.45 4.92
CA ALA A 70 -14.04 6.64 5.52
C ALA A 70 -15.55 6.51 5.80
N PRO A 71 -16.38 5.90 4.93
CA PRO A 71 -17.82 5.71 5.21
C PRO A 71 -18.15 4.89 6.46
N PHE A 72 -17.18 4.16 7.01
CA PHE A 72 -17.36 3.25 8.15
C PHE A 72 -16.65 3.72 9.43
N MET A 73 -16.04 4.92 9.41
CA MET A 73 -15.23 5.42 10.52
C MET A 73 -16.04 6.40 11.39
N PRO A 74 -16.55 5.97 12.56
CA PRO A 74 -17.35 6.85 13.42
C PRO A 74 -16.55 7.94 14.15
N LEU A 75 -15.23 7.77 14.30
CA LEU A 75 -14.35 8.75 14.94
C LEU A 75 -13.53 9.53 13.90
N HIS A 76 -12.90 10.60 14.35
CA HIS A 76 -11.98 11.36 13.49
C HIS A 76 -10.78 10.48 13.06
N PRO A 77 -10.33 10.53 11.79
CA PRO A 77 -9.26 9.68 11.25
C PRO A 77 -7.96 9.67 12.08
N THR A 78 -7.62 10.79 12.72
CA THR A 78 -6.42 10.92 13.56
C THR A 78 -6.43 9.97 14.75
N VAL A 79 -7.61 9.63 15.29
CA VAL A 79 -7.74 8.67 16.39
C VAL A 79 -7.26 7.28 15.93
N TYR A 80 -7.68 6.84 14.75
CA TYR A 80 -7.29 5.55 14.20
C TYR A 80 -5.82 5.53 13.78
N ALA A 81 -5.30 6.64 13.26
CA ALA A 81 -3.90 6.75 12.89
C ALA A 81 -2.96 6.70 14.10
N ASP A 82 -3.34 7.34 15.21
CA ASP A 82 -2.62 7.24 16.48
C ASP A 82 -2.65 5.79 17.03
N MET A 83 -3.81 5.13 16.96
CA MET A 83 -3.91 3.71 17.32
C MET A 83 -3.01 2.81 16.46
N LEU A 84 -2.96 3.04 15.15
CA LEU A 84 -2.07 2.31 14.24
C LEU A 84 -0.60 2.56 14.59
N SER A 85 -0.20 3.82 14.76
CA SER A 85 1.19 4.21 15.06
C SER A 85 1.70 3.60 16.38
N LYS A 86 0.84 3.61 17.42
CA LYS A 86 1.12 2.97 18.70
C LYS A 86 1.29 1.46 18.56
N LYS A 87 0.40 0.80 17.81
CA LYS A 87 0.50 -0.65 17.53
C LYS A 87 1.76 -0.97 16.73
N MET A 88 2.14 -0.14 15.77
CA MET A 88 3.36 -0.34 14.99
C MET A 88 4.60 -0.31 15.88
N THR A 89 4.72 0.73 16.70
CA THR A 89 5.86 0.91 17.61
C THR A 89 5.96 -0.23 18.64
N ALA A 90 4.83 -0.65 19.20
CA ALA A 90 4.80 -1.70 20.22
C ALA A 90 5.10 -3.11 19.67
N SER A 91 4.77 -3.38 18.41
CA SER A 91 4.90 -4.72 17.81
C SER A 91 6.09 -4.88 16.87
N GLY A 92 6.69 -3.78 16.40
CA GLY A 92 7.72 -3.81 15.37
C GLY A 92 7.19 -4.29 14.01
N VAL A 93 5.89 -4.16 13.74
CA VAL A 93 5.29 -4.55 12.46
C VAL A 93 5.84 -3.69 11.32
N ASN A 94 6.15 -4.31 10.17
CA ASN A 94 6.48 -3.57 8.98
C ASN A 94 5.20 -3.09 8.29
N VAL A 95 5.18 -1.84 7.82
CA VAL A 95 4.09 -1.31 6.99
C VAL A 95 4.63 -0.99 5.61
N TRP A 96 3.88 -1.43 4.59
CA TRP A 96 4.26 -1.33 3.19
C TRP A 96 3.19 -0.56 2.43
N LEU A 97 3.61 0.34 1.55
CA LEU A 97 2.74 0.93 0.53
C LEU A 97 2.96 0.16 -0.78
N ILE A 98 1.90 -0.35 -1.39
CA ILE A 98 1.95 -1.12 -2.64
C ILE A 98 1.14 -0.38 -3.71
N ASN A 99 1.82 0.03 -4.77
CA ASN A 99 1.14 0.53 -5.95
C ASN A 99 0.63 -0.65 -6.81
N THR A 100 -0.69 -0.73 -6.94
CA THR A 100 -1.44 -1.71 -7.75
C THR A 100 -2.06 -1.06 -9.00
N GLY A 101 -1.78 0.23 -9.20
CA GLY A 101 -2.17 1.05 -10.33
C GLY A 101 -1.14 0.98 -11.45
N TRP A 102 -0.68 2.12 -11.93
CA TRP A 102 0.18 2.29 -13.10
C TRP A 102 1.63 2.59 -12.69
N SER A 103 2.56 2.25 -13.58
CA SER A 103 3.98 2.58 -13.49
C SER A 103 4.53 2.94 -14.87
N GLY A 104 5.59 3.75 -14.91
CA GLY A 104 6.20 4.25 -16.15
C GLY A 104 5.40 5.34 -16.85
N GLY A 105 4.46 5.98 -16.14
CA GLY A 105 3.62 7.06 -16.65
C GLY A 105 2.16 6.96 -16.22
N VAL A 106 1.39 7.99 -16.54
CA VAL A 106 -0.05 8.09 -16.26
C VAL A 106 -0.86 7.05 -17.04
N TYR A 107 -2.11 6.83 -16.64
CA TYR A 107 -3.08 6.03 -17.39
C TYR A 107 -3.11 6.42 -18.88
N GLY A 108 -3.09 5.41 -19.75
CA GLY A 108 -3.01 5.59 -21.21
C GLY A 108 -1.59 5.67 -21.78
N VAL A 109 -0.59 6.02 -20.96
CA VAL A 109 0.84 6.06 -21.34
C VAL A 109 1.63 4.97 -20.62
N GLY A 110 1.54 4.94 -19.30
CA GLY A 110 2.15 3.92 -18.46
C GLY A 110 1.40 2.58 -18.54
N LYS A 111 1.95 1.58 -17.86
CA LYS A 111 1.34 0.24 -17.80
C LYS A 111 0.87 -0.05 -16.39
N ARG A 112 -0.31 -0.67 -16.28
CA ARG A 112 -0.78 -1.19 -15.00
C ARG A 112 0.20 -2.24 -14.48
N MET A 113 0.47 -2.21 -13.18
CA MET A 113 1.34 -3.16 -12.50
C MET A 113 0.87 -4.59 -12.77
N LYS A 114 1.78 -5.43 -13.28
CA LYS A 114 1.46 -6.84 -13.51
C LYS A 114 1.19 -7.50 -12.17
N LEU A 115 0.08 -8.24 -12.09
CA LEU A 115 -0.32 -8.95 -10.87
C LEU A 115 0.78 -9.90 -10.37
N SER A 116 1.55 -10.52 -11.28
CA SER A 116 2.69 -11.36 -10.91
C SER A 116 3.74 -10.58 -10.11
N HIS A 117 4.09 -9.36 -10.54
CA HIS A 117 5.06 -8.53 -9.82
C HIS A 117 4.52 -8.09 -8.46
N THR A 118 3.25 -7.66 -8.38
CA THR A 118 2.62 -7.35 -7.07
C THR A 118 2.65 -8.53 -6.11
N ARG A 119 2.35 -9.75 -6.60
CA ARG A 119 2.43 -10.97 -5.80
C ARG A 119 3.86 -11.28 -5.36
N SER A 120 4.86 -11.12 -6.24
CA SER A 120 6.27 -11.27 -5.89
C SER A 120 6.70 -10.31 -4.80
N MET A 121 6.34 -9.02 -4.88
CA MET A 121 6.68 -8.02 -3.86
C MET A 121 6.05 -8.34 -2.50
N ILE A 122 4.76 -8.70 -2.48
CA ILE A 122 4.08 -9.10 -1.23
C ILE A 122 4.73 -10.35 -0.64
N THR A 123 5.06 -11.33 -1.48
CA THR A 123 5.71 -12.58 -1.05
C THR A 123 7.11 -12.31 -0.48
N ALA A 124 7.90 -11.45 -1.14
CA ALA A 124 9.22 -11.05 -0.68
C ALA A 124 9.16 -10.33 0.68
N ALA A 125 8.22 -9.40 0.85
CA ALA A 125 7.98 -8.73 2.13
C ALA A 125 7.54 -9.71 3.24
N MET A 126 6.62 -10.63 2.93
CA MET A 126 6.14 -11.63 3.88
C MET A 126 7.24 -12.61 4.32
N ASN A 127 8.14 -12.98 3.40
CA ASN A 127 9.27 -13.88 3.65
C ASN A 127 10.50 -13.15 4.24
N GLY A 128 10.42 -11.83 4.46
CA GLY A 128 11.52 -11.04 5.01
C GLY A 128 12.69 -10.80 4.05
N LEU A 129 12.52 -11.09 2.76
CA LEU A 129 13.56 -10.91 1.74
C LEU A 129 13.91 -9.44 1.51
N LEU A 130 13.00 -8.52 1.84
CA LEU A 130 13.23 -7.09 1.75
C LEU A 130 13.83 -6.48 3.05
N ASN A 131 14.12 -7.28 4.08
CA ASN A 131 14.63 -6.72 5.34
C ASN A 131 16.06 -6.19 5.25
N ASN A 132 16.88 -6.77 4.37
CA ASN A 132 18.31 -6.53 4.27
C ASN A 132 18.75 -6.10 2.84
N VAL A 133 17.84 -5.51 2.07
CA VAL A 133 18.17 -4.92 0.77
C VAL A 133 18.55 -3.45 0.96
N GLU A 134 19.25 -2.90 -0.02
CA GLU A 134 19.47 -1.46 -0.08
C GLU A 134 18.16 -0.74 -0.42
N TYR A 135 17.98 0.44 0.16
CA TYR A 135 16.83 1.30 -0.07
C TYR A 135 17.30 2.64 -0.63
N HIS A 136 16.52 3.17 -1.56
CA HIS A 136 16.66 4.53 -2.08
C HIS A 136 15.40 5.33 -1.76
N GLU A 137 15.57 6.54 -1.23
CA GLU A 137 14.44 7.40 -0.92
C GLU A 137 13.81 7.95 -2.21
N HIS A 138 12.49 7.94 -2.29
CA HIS A 138 11.78 8.56 -3.40
C HIS A 138 12.02 10.08 -3.38
N PRO A 139 12.47 10.72 -4.47
CA PRO A 139 12.95 12.11 -4.45
C PRO A 139 11.89 13.14 -4.04
N VAL A 140 10.61 12.85 -4.29
CA VAL A 140 9.49 13.75 -3.94
C VAL A 140 8.83 13.41 -2.59
N PHE A 141 8.70 12.12 -2.27
CA PHE A 141 7.88 11.66 -1.14
C PHE A 141 8.71 11.13 0.05
N GLY A 142 10.02 10.99 -0.12
CA GLY A 142 10.92 10.40 0.88
C GLY A 142 10.58 8.95 1.24
N LEU A 143 9.89 8.22 0.35
CA LEU A 143 9.49 6.84 0.61
C LEU A 143 10.67 5.89 0.39
N ASP A 144 10.87 4.94 1.31
CA ASP A 144 11.95 3.95 1.20
C ASP A 144 11.60 2.91 0.12
N MET A 145 12.24 3.01 -1.05
CA MET A 145 12.06 2.09 -2.17
C MET A 145 13.19 1.05 -2.17
N PRO A 146 12.90 -0.26 -2.13
CA PRO A 146 13.95 -1.26 -2.24
C PRO A 146 14.58 -1.19 -3.63
N THR A 147 15.91 -1.25 -3.70
CA THR A 147 16.65 -1.21 -4.97
C THR A 147 16.50 -2.48 -5.79
N THR A 148 16.18 -3.60 -5.13
CA THR A 148 15.96 -4.89 -5.77
C THR A 148 14.81 -5.67 -5.11
N CYS A 149 14.08 -6.44 -5.91
CA CYS A 149 13.11 -7.42 -5.45
C CYS A 149 13.08 -8.58 -6.44
N GLU A 150 13.34 -9.80 -5.97
CA GLU A 150 13.37 -10.98 -6.84
C GLU A 150 12.03 -11.16 -7.60
N GLY A 151 12.12 -11.41 -8.91
CA GLY A 151 10.94 -11.56 -9.77
C GLY A 151 10.24 -10.25 -10.15
N VAL A 152 10.85 -9.10 -9.87
CA VAL A 152 10.39 -7.77 -10.29
C VAL A 152 11.53 -7.08 -11.06
N PRO A 153 11.30 -6.60 -12.30
CA PRO A 153 12.29 -5.89 -13.10
C PRO A 153 12.68 -4.53 -12.55
#